data_AF-C9YFA1-F1
#
_entry.id   AF-C9YFA1-F1
#
_cell.length_a   1.000
_cell.length_b   1.000
_cell.length_c   1.000
_cell.angle_alpha   90.00
_cell.angle_beta   90.00
_cell.angle_gamma   90.00
#
_symmetry.space_group_name_H-M   'P 1'
#
loop_
_entity.id
_entity.type
_entity.pdbx_description
1 polymer ?
#
loop_
_entity_poly.entity_id
_entity_poly.type
_entity_poly.pdbx_seq_one_letter_code
_entity_poly.pdbx_strand_id
1 'polypeptide(L)'
;MAGSERVPTNYPIVRLKRAPEARERIKGRKARFPKKIPYDRQAQRLGEVFSKAERSLASYASDVSVAADPRAVVPDRCLVFELLGDVPEFNLAAQALGLDWLANEATTDDAEEAEFDEDVDADAPERQPAQRLYLTMPTEQALKRLLAQWKRYTSGAAPNTEQKGLWKLFDYLHNLRVWSVEDRLDPTLTDYVAKMLADDPDEDVIVELDLWYRNDDDRRDESLDTLNEMLDEVGGELLDQVDIPEIRYQGVFIQIPGEVAEQLVQGNGRIARFHDVMTIRPQSAYESPIEGDAVGVVTELEEPQLHGDCIAALLDGYPIDQHELLAGRLKITEVDVSGAQAPALTRQHGTAMASLIVHGDLNSPDTMPLNRPLAVLPVLVSPGGTRKEVTPRASCPSE
;
A
#
# COMPACT_ATOMS: atom_id res chain seq x y z
N MET A 1 -59.81 14.09 -28.31
CA MET A 1 -59.18 13.50 -29.52
C MET A 1 -57.69 13.68 -29.38
N ALA A 2 -56.94 12.61 -29.63
CA ALA A 2 -55.51 12.49 -29.42
C ALA A 2 -54.70 13.32 -30.43
N GLY A 3 -53.56 13.85 -29.98
CA GLY A 3 -52.54 14.49 -30.80
C GLY A 3 -51.17 14.32 -30.14
N SER A 4 -50.63 13.10 -30.21
CA SER A 4 -49.28 12.76 -29.78
C SER A 4 -48.28 13.26 -30.82
N GLU A 5 -47.61 14.38 -30.58
CA GLU A 5 -46.45 14.79 -31.38
C GLU A 5 -45.23 13.93 -31.03
N ARG A 6 -44.73 13.23 -32.04
CA ARG A 6 -43.56 12.34 -31.97
C ARG A 6 -42.28 13.19 -32.01
N VAL A 7 -41.39 12.96 -31.05
CA VAL A 7 -40.00 13.42 -31.08
C VAL A 7 -39.28 12.78 -32.29
N PRO A 8 -38.53 13.53 -33.11
CA PRO A 8 -37.77 12.98 -34.22
C PRO A 8 -36.54 12.20 -33.71
N THR A 9 -36.57 10.87 -33.83
CA THR A 9 -35.49 9.94 -33.45
C THR A 9 -34.59 9.59 -34.64
N ASN A 10 -33.94 10.58 -35.25
CA ASN A 10 -32.96 10.31 -36.31
C ASN A 10 -31.68 11.15 -36.14
N TYR A 11 -30.77 10.66 -35.29
CA TYR A 11 -29.35 10.87 -35.51
C TYR A 11 -28.79 9.61 -36.18
N PRO A 12 -28.13 9.69 -37.35
CA PRO A 12 -27.54 8.52 -37.97
C PRO A 12 -26.36 8.04 -37.12
N ILE A 13 -26.49 6.84 -36.55
CA ILE A 13 -25.36 6.12 -35.97
C ILE A 13 -24.44 5.72 -37.13
N VAL A 14 -23.29 6.39 -37.27
CA VAL A 14 -22.23 5.94 -38.16
C VAL A 14 -21.63 4.67 -37.57
N ARG A 15 -22.12 3.51 -38.02
CA ARG A 15 -21.44 2.23 -37.75
C ARG A 15 -20.20 2.18 -38.64
N LEU A 16 -19.04 2.48 -38.06
CA LEU A 16 -17.76 2.11 -38.65
C LEU A 16 -17.77 0.59 -38.87
N LYS A 17 -17.94 0.15 -40.12
CA LYS A 17 -17.66 -1.23 -40.50
C LYS A 17 -16.15 -1.42 -40.35
N ARG A 18 -15.69 -1.87 -39.17
CA ARG A 18 -14.41 -2.54 -39.07
C ARG A 18 -14.49 -3.72 -40.03
N ALA A 19 -13.83 -3.62 -41.18
CA ALA A 19 -13.59 -4.78 -42.01
C ALA A 19 -12.90 -5.80 -41.10
N PRO A 20 -13.45 -7.01 -40.91
CA PRO A 20 -12.73 -8.05 -40.19
C PRO A 20 -11.59 -8.45 -41.12
N GLU A 21 -10.45 -7.77 -41.02
CA GLU A 21 -9.20 -8.41 -41.40
C GLU A 21 -9.19 -9.73 -40.64
N ALA A 22 -9.09 -10.84 -41.37
CA ALA A 22 -8.91 -12.17 -40.79
C ALA A 22 -7.51 -12.21 -40.17
N ARG A 23 -7.32 -11.50 -39.06
CA ARG A 23 -6.18 -11.67 -38.19
C ARG A 23 -6.36 -13.04 -37.55
N GLU A 24 -5.38 -13.92 -37.73
CA GLU A 24 -5.36 -15.18 -37.00
C GLU A 24 -5.62 -14.88 -35.53
N ARG A 25 -6.64 -15.53 -34.97
CA ARG A 25 -6.96 -15.42 -33.56
C ARG A 25 -5.70 -15.84 -32.82
N ILE A 26 -5.03 -14.89 -32.17
CA ILE A 26 -3.91 -15.19 -31.28
C ILE A 26 -4.45 -16.20 -30.28
N LYS A 27 -4.00 -17.45 -30.39
CA LYS A 27 -4.36 -18.48 -29.42
C LYS A 27 -3.74 -18.01 -28.12
N GLY A 28 -4.58 -17.64 -27.14
CA GLY A 28 -4.08 -17.39 -25.78
C GLY A 28 -3.22 -18.58 -25.37
N ARG A 29 -1.96 -18.32 -25.00
CA ARG A 29 -1.14 -19.36 -24.38
C ARG A 29 -1.90 -19.84 -23.15
N LYS A 30 -2.06 -21.15 -22.99
CA LYS A 30 -2.57 -21.69 -21.72
C LYS A 30 -1.63 -21.20 -20.63
N ALA A 31 -2.16 -20.53 -19.61
CA ALA A 31 -1.41 -20.20 -18.42
C ALA A 31 -0.70 -21.48 -17.93
N ARG A 32 0.64 -21.46 -17.91
CA ARG A 32 1.42 -22.57 -17.36
C ARG A 32 1.28 -22.49 -15.85
N PHE A 33 0.31 -23.22 -15.32
CA PHE A 33 0.21 -23.38 -13.87
C PHE A 33 1.43 -24.15 -13.37
N PRO A 34 2.07 -23.74 -12.26
CA PRO A 34 3.15 -24.49 -11.65
C PRO A 34 2.70 -25.93 -11.35
N LYS A 35 3.64 -26.88 -11.37
CA LYS A 35 3.34 -28.25 -10.93
C LYS A 35 3.22 -28.27 -9.41
N LYS A 36 2.20 -28.97 -8.90
CA LYS A 36 2.09 -29.22 -7.46
C LYS A 36 3.27 -30.06 -6.96
N ILE A 37 3.68 -29.82 -5.73
CA ILE A 37 4.72 -30.56 -5.03
C ILE A 37 4.04 -31.68 -4.21
N PRO A 38 4.36 -32.96 -4.45
CA PRO A 38 3.83 -34.07 -3.67
C PRO A 38 4.11 -33.96 -2.16
N TYR A 39 3.23 -34.54 -1.33
CA TYR A 39 3.28 -34.41 0.13
C TYR A 39 4.59 -34.91 0.76
N ASP A 40 5.16 -35.99 0.24
CA ASP A 40 6.41 -36.58 0.70
C ASP A 40 7.60 -35.66 0.40
N ARG A 41 7.58 -35.01 -0.76
CA ARG A 41 8.58 -33.99 -1.10
C ARG A 41 8.39 -32.72 -0.29
N GLN A 42 7.15 -32.29 -0.05
CA GLN A 42 6.86 -31.16 0.83
C GLN A 42 7.33 -31.40 2.26
N ALA A 43 7.13 -32.62 2.78
CA ALA A 43 7.62 -33.00 4.10
C ALA A 43 9.16 -32.89 4.20
N GLN A 44 9.89 -33.25 3.14
CA GLN A 44 11.36 -33.11 3.09
C GLN A 44 11.79 -31.64 3.06
N ARG A 45 11.12 -30.81 2.24
CA ARG A 45 11.49 -29.40 2.05
C ARG A 45 11.17 -28.52 3.25
N LEU A 46 9.93 -28.61 3.73
CA LEU A 46 9.39 -27.69 4.74
C LEU A 46 9.32 -28.33 6.13
N GLY A 47 9.74 -29.60 6.27
CA GLY A 47 9.71 -30.31 7.56
C GLY A 47 10.43 -29.56 8.67
N GLU A 48 11.62 -29.00 8.40
CA GLU A 48 12.36 -28.22 9.39
C GLU A 48 11.66 -26.90 9.75
N VAL A 49 11.09 -26.20 8.76
CA VAL A 49 10.34 -24.95 8.95
C VAL A 49 9.16 -25.17 9.91
N PHE A 50 8.32 -26.16 9.63
CA PHE A 50 7.18 -26.49 10.48
C PHE A 50 7.62 -27.04 11.85
N SER A 51 8.71 -27.81 11.92
CA SER A 51 9.26 -28.29 13.19
C SER A 51 9.84 -27.15 14.06
N LYS A 52 10.36 -26.09 13.44
CA LYS A 52 10.75 -24.86 14.15
C LYS A 52 9.52 -24.13 14.67
N ALA A 53 8.50 -23.94 13.83
CA ALA A 53 7.24 -23.30 14.22
C ALA A 53 6.56 -24.02 15.40
N GLU A 54 6.56 -25.36 15.40
CA GLU A 54 6.03 -26.15 16.53
C GLU A 54 6.81 -25.92 17.83
N ARG A 55 8.13 -25.84 17.76
CA ARG A 55 8.97 -25.54 18.93
C ARG A 55 8.75 -24.11 19.42
N SER A 56 8.69 -23.14 18.52
CA SER A 56 8.41 -21.73 18.85
C SER A 56 7.06 -21.60 19.56
N LEU A 57 6.02 -22.26 19.05
CA LEU A 57 4.69 -22.26 19.67
C LEU A 57 4.68 -22.94 21.05
N ALA A 58 5.41 -24.05 21.22
CA ALA A 58 5.51 -24.72 22.51
C ALA A 58 6.25 -23.86 23.56
N SER A 59 7.32 -23.17 23.15
CA SER A 59 8.03 -22.22 24.01
C SER A 59 7.16 -21.01 24.37
N TYR A 60 6.40 -20.48 23.41
CA TYR A 60 5.45 -19.38 23.62
C TYR A 60 4.40 -19.77 24.68
N ALA A 61 3.79 -20.94 24.55
CA ALA A 61 2.79 -21.43 25.52
C ALA A 61 3.37 -21.75 26.91
N SER A 62 4.70 -21.75 27.07
CA SER A 62 5.40 -21.98 28.33
C SER A 62 5.97 -20.69 28.93
N ASP A 63 5.53 -19.52 28.44
CA ASP A 63 5.98 -18.17 28.81
C ASP A 63 7.51 -17.98 28.74
N VAL A 64 8.20 -18.82 27.97
CA VAL A 64 9.61 -18.60 27.63
C VAL A 64 9.63 -17.49 26.61
N SER A 65 10.37 -16.42 26.86
CA SER A 65 10.46 -15.27 25.94
C SER A 65 11.01 -15.71 24.57
N VAL A 66 10.08 -16.04 23.67
CA VAL A 66 10.34 -16.25 22.24
C VAL A 66 10.51 -14.90 21.53
N ALA A 67 10.19 -13.80 22.22
CA ALA A 67 10.29 -12.44 21.72
C ALA A 67 11.70 -12.10 21.20
N ALA A 68 12.75 -12.68 21.80
CA ALA A 68 14.14 -12.46 21.41
C ALA A 68 14.50 -13.00 20.02
N ASP A 69 13.75 -13.97 19.47
CA ASP A 69 13.95 -14.46 18.11
C ASP A 69 12.92 -13.80 17.16
N PRO A 70 13.33 -12.82 16.32
CA PRO A 70 12.42 -12.15 15.39
C PRO A 70 11.91 -13.07 14.27
N ARG A 71 12.54 -14.23 14.06
CA ARG A 71 12.16 -15.20 13.02
C ARG A 71 11.24 -16.29 13.54
N ALA A 72 10.96 -16.31 14.85
CA ALA A 72 10.11 -17.31 15.44
C ALA A 72 8.65 -17.13 15.02
N VAL A 73 8.08 -18.21 14.49
CA VAL A 73 6.64 -18.34 14.17
C VAL A 73 5.90 -18.51 15.49
N VAL A 74 5.24 -17.44 15.93
CA VAL A 74 4.42 -17.40 17.15
C VAL A 74 3.08 -16.75 16.85
N PRO A 75 2.08 -16.89 17.74
CA PRO A 75 0.82 -16.20 17.59
C PRO A 75 1.03 -14.68 17.46
N ASP A 76 0.09 -14.03 16.79
CA ASP A 76 0.04 -12.58 16.65
C ASP A 76 1.26 -11.94 15.95
N ARG A 77 2.06 -12.73 15.24
CA ARG A 77 3.01 -12.23 14.25
C ARG A 77 2.53 -12.51 12.85
N CYS A 78 2.72 -11.55 11.94
CA CYS A 78 2.37 -11.73 10.54
C CYS A 78 3.16 -12.89 9.91
N LEU A 79 2.44 -13.91 9.45
CA LEU A 79 2.93 -15.04 8.70
C LEU A 79 2.78 -14.81 7.20
N VAL A 80 3.83 -15.15 6.48
CA VAL A 80 3.93 -15.08 5.02
C VAL A 80 3.90 -16.48 4.46
N PHE A 81 2.87 -16.76 3.68
CA PHE A 81 2.77 -17.95 2.83
C PHE A 81 3.25 -17.58 1.43
N GLU A 82 4.43 -18.09 1.07
CA GLU A 82 4.98 -17.94 -0.27
C GLU A 82 4.46 -19.08 -1.14
N LEU A 83 3.68 -18.79 -2.18
CA LEU A 83 3.14 -19.81 -3.08
C LEU A 83 3.80 -19.74 -4.47
N LEU A 84 3.92 -20.90 -5.10
CA LEU A 84 4.43 -21.02 -6.46
C LEU A 84 3.51 -20.45 -7.54
N GLY A 85 2.27 -20.11 -7.20
CA GLY A 85 1.28 -19.56 -8.13
C GLY A 85 -0.04 -19.25 -7.42
N ASP A 86 -1.00 -18.75 -8.17
CA ASP A 86 -2.34 -18.46 -7.63
C ASP A 86 -3.03 -19.77 -7.20
N VAL A 87 -3.72 -19.76 -6.06
CA VAL A 87 -4.50 -20.90 -5.59
C VAL A 87 -5.94 -20.43 -5.47
N PRO A 88 -6.79 -20.71 -6.49
CA PRO A 88 -8.21 -20.43 -6.41
C PRO A 88 -8.78 -21.08 -5.14
N GLU A 89 -9.54 -20.29 -4.36
CA GLU A 89 -10.13 -20.63 -3.06
C GLU A 89 -9.16 -20.59 -1.85
N PHE A 90 -7.95 -20.03 -2.00
CA PHE A 90 -7.00 -19.84 -0.89
C PHE A 90 -7.62 -19.12 0.30
N ASN A 91 -8.29 -17.98 0.05
CA ASN A 91 -8.87 -17.16 1.12
C ASN A 91 -9.88 -17.97 1.97
N LEU A 92 -10.66 -18.85 1.33
CA LEU A 92 -11.61 -19.73 2.04
C LEU A 92 -10.88 -20.79 2.88
N ALA A 93 -9.77 -21.34 2.37
CA ALA A 93 -8.96 -22.31 3.09
C ALA A 93 -8.24 -21.70 4.30
N ALA A 94 -7.71 -20.49 4.15
CA ALA A 94 -7.10 -19.74 5.24
C ALA A 94 -8.14 -19.36 6.31
N GLN A 95 -9.30 -18.84 5.90
CA GLN A 95 -10.40 -18.54 6.81
C GLN A 95 -10.88 -19.78 7.58
N ALA A 96 -10.94 -20.96 6.95
CA ALA A 96 -11.30 -22.21 7.63
C ALA A 96 -10.33 -22.60 8.76
N LEU A 97 -9.08 -22.12 8.70
CA LEU A 97 -8.09 -22.29 9.78
C LEU A 97 -8.24 -21.25 10.90
N GLY A 98 -9.04 -20.21 10.70
CA GLY A 98 -9.11 -19.04 11.60
C GLY A 98 -7.92 -18.09 11.42
N LEU A 99 -7.35 -18.05 10.21
CA LEU A 99 -6.28 -17.13 9.84
C LEU A 99 -6.89 -15.80 9.40
N ASP A 100 -6.58 -14.72 10.12
CA ASP A 100 -7.05 -13.38 9.76
C ASP A 100 -6.28 -12.89 8.53
N TRP A 101 -7.02 -12.54 7.48
CA TRP A 101 -6.44 -12.10 6.22
C TRP A 101 -6.03 -10.63 6.30
N LEU A 102 -4.74 -10.35 6.00
CA LEU A 102 -4.18 -9.00 6.04
C LEU A 102 -4.03 -8.43 4.62
N ALA A 103 -3.34 -9.16 3.74
CA ALA A 103 -3.06 -8.73 2.36
C ALA A 103 -2.69 -9.92 1.47
N ASN A 104 -2.71 -9.69 0.16
CA ASN A 104 -2.06 -10.55 -0.83
C ASN A 104 -1.24 -9.71 -1.81
N GLU A 105 -0.08 -10.22 -2.22
CA GLU A 105 0.83 -9.51 -3.09
C GLU A 105 1.33 -10.43 -4.20
N ALA A 106 1.52 -9.89 -5.40
CA ALA A 106 2.27 -10.56 -6.45
C ALA A 106 3.75 -10.21 -6.29
N THR A 107 4.64 -11.19 -6.32
CA THR A 107 6.09 -10.96 -6.12
C THR A 107 6.79 -10.41 -7.36
N THR A 108 6.05 -10.22 -8.46
CA THR A 108 6.53 -9.69 -9.73
C THR A 108 5.45 -8.82 -10.35
N ASP A 109 5.79 -7.60 -10.74
CA ASP A 109 4.89 -6.67 -11.46
C ASP A 109 4.34 -7.27 -12.76
N ASP A 110 5.08 -8.22 -13.36
CA ASP A 110 4.74 -8.88 -14.61
C ASP A 110 4.60 -10.40 -14.46
N ALA A 111 3.61 -10.87 -13.69
CA ALA A 111 3.21 -12.28 -13.72
C ALA A 111 2.78 -12.76 -15.13
N GLU A 112 2.72 -11.88 -16.13
CA GLU A 112 2.51 -12.18 -17.55
C GLU A 112 3.80 -12.28 -18.39
N GLU A 113 4.97 -11.78 -17.92
CA GLU A 113 6.21 -11.69 -18.73
C GLU A 113 7.44 -12.45 -18.17
N ALA A 114 7.27 -13.34 -17.19
CA ALA A 114 8.36 -14.26 -16.87
C ALA A 114 8.61 -15.20 -18.08
N GLU A 115 9.63 -14.89 -18.90
CA GLU A 115 10.19 -15.81 -19.88
C GLU A 115 10.76 -17.02 -19.14
N PHE A 116 9.93 -18.07 -19.03
CA PHE A 116 10.40 -19.35 -18.54
C PHE A 116 11.30 -19.92 -19.63
N ASP A 117 12.62 -19.88 -19.39
CA ASP A 117 13.61 -20.55 -20.21
C ASP A 117 13.14 -22.01 -20.45
N GLU A 118 13.03 -22.42 -21.71
CA GLU A 118 12.45 -23.72 -22.07
C GLU A 118 13.29 -24.91 -21.57
N ASP A 119 14.50 -24.62 -21.07
CA ASP A 119 15.48 -25.57 -20.55
C ASP A 119 15.45 -25.76 -19.02
N VAL A 120 14.49 -25.15 -18.30
CA VAL A 120 14.32 -25.47 -16.87
C VAL A 120 13.68 -26.86 -16.74
N ASP A 121 14.54 -27.82 -16.40
CA ASP A 121 14.21 -29.23 -16.19
C ASP A 121 12.87 -29.41 -15.45
N ALA A 122 11.98 -30.21 -16.05
CA ALA A 122 10.57 -30.33 -15.64
C ALA A 122 10.36 -30.94 -14.24
N ASP A 123 11.45 -31.33 -13.57
CA ASP A 123 11.55 -31.91 -12.23
C ASP A 123 12.10 -30.92 -11.17
N ALA A 124 12.28 -29.64 -11.47
CA ALA A 124 12.81 -28.65 -10.52
C ALA A 124 11.79 -27.58 -10.03
N PRO A 125 10.64 -27.94 -9.42
CA PRO A 125 9.76 -26.97 -8.77
C PRO A 125 10.42 -26.23 -7.58
N GLU A 126 11.60 -26.68 -7.14
CA GLU A 126 12.44 -26.02 -6.13
C GLU A 126 13.21 -24.80 -6.67
N ARG A 127 13.40 -24.69 -7.99
CA ARG A 127 14.09 -23.55 -8.62
C ARG A 127 13.12 -22.43 -9.04
N GLN A 128 11.82 -22.66 -8.93
CA GLN A 128 10.82 -21.64 -9.26
C GLN A 128 10.67 -20.67 -8.07
N PRO A 129 10.82 -19.36 -8.30
CA PRO A 129 10.58 -18.37 -7.25
C PRO A 129 9.11 -18.37 -6.83
N ALA A 130 8.84 -17.93 -5.61
CA ALA A 130 7.49 -17.63 -5.19
C ALA A 130 6.88 -16.56 -6.11
N GLN A 131 5.60 -16.72 -6.45
CA GLN A 131 4.85 -15.82 -7.33
C GLN A 131 3.82 -14.98 -6.56
N ARG A 132 3.41 -15.47 -5.38
CA ARG A 132 2.36 -14.87 -4.56
C ARG A 132 2.74 -14.92 -3.09
N LEU A 133 2.53 -13.82 -2.39
CA LEU A 133 2.62 -13.72 -0.95
C LEU A 133 1.20 -13.61 -0.39
N TYR A 134 0.93 -14.38 0.66
CA TYR A 134 -0.28 -14.24 1.44
C TYR A 134 0.08 -13.97 2.89
N LEU A 135 -0.48 -12.90 3.44
CA LEU A 135 -0.15 -12.40 4.76
C LEU A 135 -1.31 -12.64 5.72
N THR A 136 -0.99 -13.19 6.90
CA THR A 136 -2.00 -13.46 7.93
C THR A 136 -1.45 -13.35 9.35
N MET A 137 -2.32 -12.98 10.27
CA MET A 137 -2.04 -12.91 11.70
C MET A 137 -2.74 -14.08 12.42
N PRO A 138 -2.08 -15.20 12.73
CA PRO A 138 -2.74 -16.32 13.39
C PRO A 138 -2.90 -16.07 14.89
N THR A 139 -4.09 -16.37 15.41
CA THR A 139 -4.25 -16.66 16.84
C THR A 139 -3.49 -17.92 17.23
N GLU A 140 -3.24 -18.14 18.53
CA GLU A 140 -2.61 -19.37 19.02
C GLU A 140 -3.38 -20.62 18.57
N GLN A 141 -4.71 -20.57 18.62
CA GLN A 141 -5.55 -21.68 18.20
C GLN A 141 -5.46 -21.93 16.68
N ALA A 142 -5.44 -20.87 15.87
CA ALA A 142 -5.29 -20.99 14.42
C ALA A 142 -3.93 -21.61 14.05
N LEU A 143 -2.85 -21.16 14.70
CA LEU A 143 -1.51 -21.71 14.49
C LEU A 143 -1.43 -23.19 14.89
N LYS A 144 -2.01 -23.58 16.05
CA LYS A 144 -2.12 -25.00 16.46
C LYS A 144 -2.84 -25.84 15.40
N ARG A 145 -3.94 -25.33 14.85
CA ARG A 145 -4.70 -26.03 13.79
C ARG A 145 -3.88 -26.17 12.51
N LEU A 146 -3.21 -25.10 12.05
CA LEU A 146 -2.35 -25.14 10.87
C LEU A 146 -1.28 -26.24 10.98
N LEU A 147 -0.55 -26.28 12.10
CA LEU A 147 0.51 -27.26 12.35
C LEU A 147 -0.05 -28.70 12.42
N ALA A 148 -1.22 -28.89 13.05
CA ALA A 148 -1.89 -30.19 13.07
C ALA A 148 -2.31 -30.67 11.67
N GLN A 149 -2.82 -29.77 10.82
CA GLN A 149 -3.17 -30.11 9.44
C GLN A 149 -1.93 -30.41 8.60
N TRP A 150 -0.83 -29.69 8.79
CA TRP A 150 0.44 -29.98 8.14
C TRP A 150 0.95 -31.39 8.46
N LYS A 151 0.93 -31.79 9.75
CA LYS A 151 1.28 -33.16 10.17
C LYS A 151 0.42 -34.21 9.48
N ARG A 152 -0.89 -33.94 9.37
CA ARG A 152 -1.82 -34.87 8.71
C ARG A 152 -1.59 -34.92 7.20
N TYR A 153 -1.33 -33.80 6.56
CA TYR A 153 -0.95 -33.72 5.14
C TYR A 153 0.32 -34.53 4.85
N THR A 154 1.39 -34.31 5.62
CA THR A 154 2.68 -35.00 5.45
C THR A 154 2.63 -36.49 5.81
N SER A 155 1.61 -36.97 6.53
CA SER A 155 1.36 -38.40 6.73
C SER A 155 0.74 -39.13 5.52
N GLY A 156 0.44 -38.40 4.44
CA GLY A 156 -0.21 -38.94 3.25
C GLY A 156 -1.72 -39.12 3.38
N ALA A 157 -2.34 -38.54 4.41
CA ALA A 157 -3.79 -38.62 4.62
C ALA A 157 -4.55 -37.80 3.57
N ALA A 158 -5.66 -38.35 3.06
CA ALA A 158 -6.53 -37.65 2.13
C ALA A 158 -7.32 -36.52 2.84
N PRO A 159 -7.54 -35.37 2.15
CA PRO A 159 -8.36 -34.29 2.69
C PRO A 159 -9.85 -34.65 2.68
N ASN A 160 -10.59 -34.20 3.69
CA ASN A 160 -12.06 -34.13 3.60
C ASN A 160 -12.48 -32.90 2.75
N THR A 161 -13.79 -32.70 2.55
CA THR A 161 -14.31 -31.59 1.71
C THR A 161 -13.82 -30.21 2.16
N GLU A 162 -13.81 -29.94 3.46
CA GLU A 162 -13.39 -28.66 4.05
C GLU A 162 -11.88 -28.45 3.97
N GLN A 163 -11.11 -29.53 3.89
CA GLN A 163 -9.64 -29.52 3.88
C GLN A 163 -9.04 -29.43 2.47
N LYS A 164 -9.85 -29.59 1.41
CA LYS A 164 -9.34 -29.61 0.02
C LYS A 164 -8.56 -28.36 -0.32
N GLY A 165 -9.07 -27.18 0.06
CA GLY A 165 -8.38 -25.92 -0.19
C GLY A 165 -7.03 -25.83 0.53
N LEU A 166 -6.98 -26.30 1.79
CA LEU A 166 -5.74 -26.29 2.58
C LEU A 166 -4.69 -27.29 2.07
N TRP A 167 -5.11 -28.47 1.62
CA TRP A 167 -4.19 -29.43 1.01
C TRP A 167 -3.62 -28.85 -0.29
N LYS A 168 -4.45 -28.16 -1.07
CA LYS A 168 -4.00 -27.45 -2.27
C LYS A 168 -3.02 -26.33 -1.92
N LEU A 169 -3.23 -25.59 -0.84
CA LEU A 169 -2.25 -24.63 -0.33
C LEU A 169 -0.90 -25.32 -0.06
N PHE A 170 -0.90 -26.43 0.68
CA PHE A 170 0.34 -27.17 0.95
C PHE A 170 0.98 -27.77 -0.31
N ASP A 171 0.19 -28.21 -1.28
CA ASP A 171 0.67 -28.69 -2.59
C ASP A 171 1.47 -27.60 -3.34
N TYR A 172 1.18 -26.31 -3.12
CA TYR A 172 1.80 -25.16 -3.82
C TYR A 172 2.68 -24.27 -2.93
N LEU A 173 2.81 -24.61 -1.65
CA LEU A 173 3.60 -23.84 -0.68
C LEU A 173 5.09 -23.91 -1.03
N HIS A 174 5.65 -22.76 -1.40
CA HIS A 174 7.09 -22.61 -1.61
C HIS A 174 7.83 -22.51 -0.28
N ASN A 175 7.29 -21.68 0.64
CA ASN A 175 7.88 -21.40 1.94
C ASN A 175 6.82 -20.88 2.94
N LEU A 176 7.13 -20.99 4.23
CA LEU A 176 6.36 -20.39 5.32
C LEU A 176 7.33 -19.67 6.26
N ARG A 177 7.15 -18.37 6.45
CA ARG A 177 8.02 -17.55 7.32
C ARG A 177 7.24 -16.43 7.99
N VAL A 178 7.91 -15.71 8.89
CA VAL A 178 7.37 -14.47 9.48
C VAL A 178 7.74 -13.30 8.56
N TRP A 179 6.92 -12.24 8.56
CA TRP A 179 7.25 -10.94 7.97
C TRP A 179 8.59 -10.46 8.53
N SER A 180 9.60 -10.35 7.68
CA SER A 180 11.00 -10.12 8.05
C SER A 180 11.31 -8.64 8.11
N VAL A 181 12.52 -8.30 8.56
CA VAL A 181 12.94 -6.89 8.62
C VAL A 181 13.02 -6.32 7.21
N GLU A 182 13.52 -7.12 6.27
CA GLU A 182 13.64 -6.76 4.86
C GLU A 182 12.27 -6.46 4.23
N ASP A 183 11.21 -7.19 4.59
CA ASP A 183 9.86 -6.91 4.08
C ASP A 183 9.29 -5.59 4.66
N ARG A 184 9.74 -5.16 5.84
CA ARG A 184 9.27 -3.92 6.48
C ARG A 184 9.90 -2.69 5.84
N LEU A 185 11.16 -2.77 5.41
CA LEU A 185 11.89 -1.61 4.95
C LEU A 185 11.50 -1.26 3.50
N ASP A 186 10.98 -0.06 3.30
CA ASP A 186 10.74 0.46 1.96
C ASP A 186 12.07 0.54 1.17
N PRO A 187 12.11 0.10 -0.10
CA PRO A 187 13.34 0.09 -0.90
C PRO A 187 13.99 1.48 -1.04
N THR A 188 13.20 2.55 -0.99
CA THR A 188 13.67 3.94 -1.13
C THR A 188 14.17 4.54 0.18
N LEU A 189 13.95 3.86 1.31
CA LEU A 189 14.32 4.35 2.64
C LEU A 189 15.82 4.57 2.80
N THR A 190 16.65 3.65 2.27
CA THR A 190 18.11 3.78 2.34
C THR A 190 18.60 5.06 1.66
N ASP A 191 18.11 5.33 0.45
CA ASP A 191 18.48 6.53 -0.32
C ASP A 191 17.95 7.81 0.34
N TYR A 192 16.77 7.74 0.97
CA TYR A 192 16.20 8.85 1.73
C TYR A 192 17.06 9.20 2.94
N VAL A 193 17.41 8.23 3.79
CA VAL A 193 18.25 8.45 4.98
C VAL A 193 19.62 9.01 4.57
N ALA A 194 20.24 8.43 3.53
CA ALA A 194 21.52 8.93 3.03
C ALA A 194 21.46 10.38 2.53
N LYS A 195 20.33 10.82 1.96
CA LYS A 195 20.13 12.22 1.53
C LYS A 195 19.94 13.15 2.71
N MET A 196 19.17 12.75 3.72
CA MET A 196 18.93 13.57 4.92
C MET A 196 20.23 13.82 5.69
N LEU A 197 21.08 12.80 5.83
CA LEU A 197 22.33 12.88 6.58
C LEU A 197 23.53 13.41 5.78
N ALA A 198 23.33 13.84 4.54
CA ALA A 198 24.43 14.21 3.63
C ALA A 198 25.17 15.48 4.08
N ASP A 199 24.43 16.47 4.60
CA ASP A 199 24.99 17.75 5.04
C ASP A 199 25.32 17.76 6.54
N ASP A 200 24.51 17.07 7.35
CA ASP A 200 24.70 16.91 8.80
C ASP A 200 24.39 15.47 9.24
N PRO A 201 25.43 14.66 9.56
CA PRO A 201 25.25 13.28 10.03
C PRO A 201 24.53 13.15 11.37
N ASP A 202 24.48 14.22 12.16
CA ASP A 202 23.80 14.25 13.46
C ASP A 202 22.35 14.76 13.32
N GLU A 203 21.87 15.06 12.11
CA GLU A 203 20.49 15.50 11.87
C GLU A 203 19.49 14.37 12.21
N ASP A 204 18.41 14.75 12.89
CA ASP A 204 17.31 13.84 13.17
C ASP A 204 16.53 13.53 11.88
N VAL A 205 16.21 12.25 11.68
CA VAL A 205 15.49 11.78 10.50
C VAL A 205 14.06 11.42 10.88
N ILE A 206 13.12 11.93 10.08
CA ILE A 206 11.70 11.60 10.20
C ILE A 206 11.38 10.43 9.27
N VAL A 207 10.73 9.39 9.79
CA VAL A 207 10.22 8.24 9.03
C VAL A 207 8.78 7.92 9.43
N GLU A 208 8.07 7.27 8.52
CA GLU A 208 6.70 6.81 8.74
C GLU A 208 6.71 5.31 9.02
N LEU A 209 5.92 4.88 10.01
CA LEU A 209 5.66 3.48 10.29
C LEU A 209 4.18 3.18 10.07
N ASP A 210 3.89 2.19 9.23
CA ASP A 210 2.56 1.58 9.17
C ASP A 210 2.54 0.40 10.16
N LEU A 211 1.57 0.37 11.07
CA LEU A 211 1.39 -0.71 12.04
C LEU A 211 0.40 -1.75 11.54
N TRP A 212 0.58 -3.00 11.96
CA TRP A 212 -0.42 -4.04 11.71
C TRP A 212 -1.70 -3.74 12.49
N TYR A 213 -2.78 -3.44 11.76
CA TYR A 213 -4.05 -3.11 12.38
C TYR A 213 -4.62 -4.28 13.19
N ARG A 214 -4.81 -4.06 14.49
CA ARG A 214 -5.46 -5.03 15.39
C ARG A 214 -6.92 -4.66 15.57
N ASN A 215 -7.84 -5.64 15.47
CA ASN A 215 -9.26 -5.40 15.73
C ASN A 215 -9.57 -5.12 17.22
N ASP A 216 -8.62 -5.40 18.11
CA ASP A 216 -8.71 -5.17 19.54
C ASP A 216 -7.98 -3.86 19.86
N ASP A 217 -8.71 -2.90 20.44
CA ASP A 217 -8.20 -1.56 20.75
C ASP A 217 -7.07 -1.63 21.78
N ASP A 218 -7.19 -2.47 22.81
CA ASP A 218 -6.17 -2.62 23.86
C ASP A 218 -4.83 -3.08 23.27
N ARG A 219 -4.89 -3.90 22.21
CA ARG A 219 -3.69 -4.37 21.51
C ARG A 219 -3.08 -3.33 20.58
N ARG A 220 -3.89 -2.42 20.03
CA ARG A 220 -3.38 -1.29 19.25
C ARG A 220 -2.64 -0.32 20.19
N ASP A 221 -3.20 -0.08 21.37
CA ASP A 221 -2.58 0.76 22.40
C ASP A 221 -1.28 0.14 22.93
N GLU A 222 -1.26 -1.17 23.22
CA GLU A 222 -0.04 -1.88 23.68
C GLU A 222 1.11 -1.79 22.65
N SER A 223 0.77 -1.85 21.35
CA SER A 223 1.76 -1.69 20.27
C SER A 223 2.36 -0.27 20.26
N LEU A 224 1.55 0.75 20.49
CA LEU A 224 2.01 2.14 20.55
C LEU A 224 2.85 2.39 21.80
N ASP A 225 2.42 1.89 22.96
CA ASP A 225 3.18 2.00 24.20
C ASP A 225 4.56 1.34 24.07
N THR A 226 4.60 0.14 23.49
CA THR A 226 5.84 -0.59 23.20
C THR A 226 6.75 0.18 22.25
N LEU A 227 6.18 0.85 21.23
CA LEU A 227 6.95 1.69 20.31
C LEU A 227 7.53 2.91 21.02
N ASN A 228 6.74 3.59 21.86
CA ASN A 228 7.20 4.75 22.64
C ASN A 228 8.36 4.38 23.56
N GLU A 229 8.30 3.24 24.24
CA GLU A 229 9.43 2.73 25.04
C GLU A 229 10.70 2.53 24.18
N MET A 230 10.56 2.01 22.95
CA MET A 230 11.70 1.84 22.04
C MET A 230 12.26 3.18 21.55
N LEU A 231 11.42 4.18 21.33
CA LEU A 231 11.84 5.52 20.93
C LEU A 231 12.61 6.20 22.08
N ASP A 232 12.09 6.14 23.31
CA ASP A 232 12.76 6.68 24.50
C ASP A 232 14.17 6.08 24.68
N GLU A 233 14.33 4.77 24.44
CA GLU A 233 15.62 4.08 24.56
C GLU A 233 16.70 4.56 23.57
N VAL A 234 16.27 5.00 22.39
CA VAL A 234 17.17 5.43 21.31
C VAL A 234 17.24 6.95 21.17
N GLY A 235 16.55 7.69 22.03
CA GLY A 235 16.45 9.16 21.96
C GLY A 235 15.62 9.67 20.79
N GLY A 236 14.66 8.86 20.32
CA GLY A 236 13.67 9.27 19.32
C GLY A 236 12.41 9.88 19.95
N GLU A 237 11.52 10.37 19.10
CA GLU A 237 10.26 11.01 19.49
C GLU A 237 9.12 10.54 18.57
N LEU A 238 7.93 10.30 19.14
CA LEU A 238 6.69 10.12 18.39
C LEU A 238 6.12 11.50 18.06
N LEU A 239 6.11 11.88 16.78
CA LEU A 239 5.64 13.18 16.32
C LEU A 239 4.13 13.22 16.16
N ASP A 240 3.56 12.18 15.55
CA ASP A 240 2.13 12.09 15.28
C ASP A 240 1.67 10.63 15.12
N GLN A 241 0.36 10.42 15.26
CA GLN A 241 -0.28 9.12 15.09
C GLN A 241 -1.67 9.25 14.46
N VAL A 242 -2.05 8.25 13.67
CA VAL A 242 -3.38 8.16 13.07
C VAL A 242 -3.93 6.74 13.22
N ASP A 243 -5.20 6.63 13.62
CA ASP A 243 -6.00 5.39 13.65
C ASP A 243 -7.28 5.66 12.85
N ILE A 244 -7.48 4.90 11.77
CA ILE A 244 -8.65 4.97 10.89
C ILE A 244 -9.32 3.58 10.85
N PRO A 245 -10.27 3.29 11.75
CA PRO A 245 -10.91 1.98 11.85
C PRO A 245 -11.65 1.54 10.59
N GLU A 246 -12.21 2.48 9.83
CA GLU A 246 -13.00 2.23 8.63
C GLU A 246 -12.20 1.51 7.54
N ILE A 247 -10.91 1.84 7.42
CA ILE A 247 -10.00 1.23 6.46
C ILE A 247 -8.96 0.33 7.14
N ARG A 248 -9.06 0.14 8.46
CA ARG A 248 -8.12 -0.65 9.28
C ARG A 248 -6.69 -0.17 9.07
N TYR A 249 -6.48 1.13 9.22
CA TYR A 249 -5.18 1.76 9.08
C TYR A 249 -4.73 2.33 10.40
N GLN A 250 -3.47 2.07 10.75
CA GLN A 250 -2.81 2.69 11.88
C GLN A 250 -1.40 3.07 11.44
N GLY A 251 -1.09 4.36 11.51
CA GLY A 251 0.18 4.92 11.07
C GLY A 251 0.76 5.84 12.14
N VAL A 252 2.09 5.93 12.19
CA VAL A 252 2.80 6.82 13.11
C VAL A 252 3.98 7.49 12.43
N PHE A 253 4.23 8.73 12.83
CA PHE A 253 5.41 9.48 12.45
C PHE A 253 6.39 9.50 13.61
N ILE A 254 7.61 9.08 13.35
CA ILE A 254 8.67 9.10 14.35
C ILE A 254 9.85 9.94 13.86
N GLN A 255 10.49 10.60 14.81
CA GLN A 255 11.78 11.25 14.63
C GLN A 255 12.84 10.43 15.37
N ILE A 256 13.94 10.13 14.71
CA ILE A 256 15.04 9.35 15.30
C ILE A 256 16.39 10.00 14.97
N PRO A 257 17.39 9.89 15.87
CA PRO A 257 18.74 10.39 15.57
C PRO A 257 19.35 9.75 14.33
N GLY A 258 20.20 10.48 13.60
CA GLY A 258 20.83 10.03 12.36
C GLY A 258 21.51 8.65 12.48
N GLU A 259 22.27 8.41 13.56
CA GLU A 259 22.91 7.11 13.82
C GLU A 259 21.88 5.97 13.91
N VAL A 260 20.71 6.23 14.53
CA VAL A 260 19.63 5.24 14.67
C VAL A 260 18.98 4.99 13.31
N ALA A 261 18.81 6.02 12.49
CA ALA A 261 18.30 5.88 11.13
C ALA A 261 19.23 5.03 10.24
N GLU A 262 20.55 5.23 10.34
CA GLU A 262 21.54 4.41 9.62
C GLU A 262 21.49 2.93 10.07
N GLN A 263 21.32 2.67 11.37
CA GLN A 263 21.15 1.31 11.88
C GLN A 263 19.83 0.70 11.40
N LEU A 264 18.76 1.49 11.39
CA LEU A 264 17.43 1.05 10.99
C LEU A 264 17.40 0.56 9.54
N VAL A 265 17.99 1.31 8.59
CA VAL A 265 18.02 0.91 7.17
C VAL A 265 18.89 -0.33 6.90
N GLN A 266 19.79 -0.65 7.82
CA GLN A 266 20.56 -1.91 7.79
C GLN A 266 19.81 -3.08 8.46
N GLY A 267 18.57 -2.86 8.90
CA GLY A 267 17.75 -3.84 9.61
C GLY A 267 18.19 -4.10 11.06
N ASN A 268 18.93 -3.15 11.65
CA ASN A 268 19.42 -3.21 13.03
C ASN A 268 18.54 -2.39 13.97
N GLY A 269 18.66 -2.67 15.27
CA GLY A 269 17.85 -2.00 16.31
C GLY A 269 16.51 -2.69 16.58
N ARG A 270 15.86 -2.25 17.66
CA ARG A 270 14.56 -2.80 18.10
C ARG A 270 13.42 -2.36 17.19
N ILE A 271 13.43 -1.10 16.73
CA ILE A 271 12.40 -0.52 15.86
C ILE A 271 12.31 -1.30 14.53
N ALA A 272 13.45 -1.52 13.85
CA ALA A 272 13.49 -2.30 12.60
C ALA A 272 12.97 -3.74 12.76
N ARG A 273 13.10 -4.31 13.98
CA ARG A 273 12.69 -5.68 14.32
C ARG A 273 11.33 -5.74 15.02
N PHE A 274 10.65 -4.60 15.17
CA PHE A 274 9.41 -4.54 15.92
C PHE A 274 8.31 -5.22 15.11
N HIS A 275 7.76 -6.29 15.69
CA HIS A 275 6.92 -7.21 14.93
C HIS A 275 5.53 -6.64 14.60
N ASP A 276 5.07 -5.63 15.33
CA ASP A 276 3.83 -4.92 15.06
C ASP A 276 3.96 -3.86 13.97
N VAL A 277 5.18 -3.51 13.55
CA VAL A 277 5.40 -2.69 12.37
C VAL A 277 5.22 -3.54 11.11
N MET A 278 4.36 -3.07 10.21
CA MET A 278 4.14 -3.60 8.87
C MET A 278 5.18 -3.04 7.91
N THR A 279 5.32 -1.71 7.83
CA THR A 279 6.22 -1.04 6.90
C THR A 279 6.88 0.16 7.55
N ILE A 280 8.14 0.42 7.18
CA ILE A 280 8.91 1.62 7.51
C ILE A 280 9.23 2.29 6.19
N ARG A 281 8.75 3.50 6.00
CA ARG A 281 8.91 4.24 4.75
C ARG A 281 9.45 5.65 5.00
N PRO A 282 10.08 6.28 4.01
CA PRO A 282 10.40 7.69 4.08
C PRO A 282 9.19 8.51 4.47
N GLN A 283 9.43 9.68 5.05
CA GLN A 283 8.38 10.69 5.08
C GLN A 283 7.89 10.95 3.64
N SER A 284 6.58 10.85 3.46
CA SER A 284 5.85 11.16 2.24
C SER A 284 5.96 12.67 1.97
N ALA A 285 7.11 13.08 1.43
CA ALA A 285 7.35 14.43 0.97
C ALA A 285 7.02 14.49 -0.53
N TYR A 286 5.85 15.03 -0.86
CA TYR A 286 5.59 15.42 -2.23
C TYR A 286 6.41 16.68 -2.53
N GLU A 287 7.42 16.57 -3.39
CA GLU A 287 8.16 17.72 -3.92
C GLU A 287 7.75 17.96 -5.38
N SER A 288 7.02 19.05 -5.64
CA SER A 288 6.74 19.50 -7.00
C SER A 288 7.64 20.69 -7.38
N PRO A 289 8.50 20.57 -8.41
CA PRO A 289 9.18 21.71 -9.00
C PRO A 289 8.17 22.54 -9.80
N ILE A 290 8.08 23.83 -9.48
CA ILE A 290 7.25 24.77 -10.23
C ILE A 290 7.95 25.09 -11.57
N GLU A 291 7.52 24.47 -12.66
CA GLU A 291 7.85 24.92 -14.02
C GLU A 291 6.84 25.97 -14.48
N GLY A 292 7.30 27.21 -14.63
CA GLY A 292 6.48 28.32 -15.09
C GLY A 292 6.75 28.64 -16.55
N ASP A 293 5.93 28.14 -17.46
CA ASP A 293 5.81 28.73 -18.79
C ASP A 293 4.66 29.74 -18.79
N ALA A 294 4.96 30.97 -19.22
CA ALA A 294 3.99 32.05 -19.30
C ALA A 294 3.06 31.81 -20.49
N VAL A 295 1.82 31.38 -20.22
CA VAL A 295 0.79 31.21 -21.24
C VAL A 295 -0.12 32.45 -21.29
N GLY A 296 -0.52 32.82 -22.51
CA GLY A 296 -1.22 34.05 -22.85
C GLY A 296 -2.61 34.22 -22.22
N VAL A 297 -3.00 35.50 -22.13
CA VAL A 297 -4.19 36.02 -21.46
C VAL A 297 -5.50 35.56 -22.12
N VAL A 298 -6.30 34.77 -21.40
CA VAL A 298 -7.71 34.49 -21.74
C VAL A 298 -8.53 35.76 -21.49
N THR A 299 -9.21 36.29 -22.51
CA THR A 299 -9.68 37.69 -22.53
C THR A 299 -11.17 37.88 -22.21
N GLU A 300 -11.95 36.82 -21.98
CA GLU A 300 -13.36 36.94 -21.56
C GLU A 300 -13.66 35.98 -20.41
N LEU A 301 -13.94 36.55 -19.23
CA LEU A 301 -14.30 35.84 -18.01
C LEU A 301 -15.78 36.09 -17.73
N GLU A 302 -16.62 35.10 -18.02
CA GLU A 302 -17.99 35.10 -17.54
C GLU A 302 -18.03 34.71 -16.05
N GLU A 303 -18.90 35.36 -15.28
CA GLU A 303 -19.15 34.94 -13.88
C GLU A 303 -19.61 33.48 -13.86
N PRO A 304 -19.02 32.64 -12.99
CA PRO A 304 -19.29 31.22 -12.98
C PRO A 304 -20.73 30.92 -12.53
N GLN A 305 -21.53 30.31 -13.40
CA GLN A 305 -22.80 29.70 -13.01
C GLN A 305 -22.55 28.26 -12.51
N LEU A 306 -22.44 28.11 -11.19
CA LEU A 306 -22.17 26.83 -10.55
C LEU A 306 -23.45 26.20 -9.98
N HIS A 307 -23.56 24.89 -10.10
CA HIS A 307 -24.73 24.14 -9.67
C HIS A 307 -24.37 22.89 -8.86
N GLY A 308 -25.06 22.70 -7.74
CA GLY A 308 -24.94 21.50 -6.90
C GLY A 308 -23.67 21.42 -6.05
N ASP A 309 -23.47 20.27 -5.42
CA ASP A 309 -22.35 19.96 -4.53
C ASP A 309 -21.03 19.69 -5.26
N CYS A 310 -19.90 19.77 -4.53
CA CYS A 310 -18.62 19.35 -5.07
C CYS A 310 -18.66 17.86 -5.46
N ILE A 311 -18.15 17.53 -6.64
CA ILE A 311 -17.99 16.14 -7.12
C ILE A 311 -16.53 15.76 -7.31
N ALA A 312 -15.63 16.72 -7.14
CA ALA A 312 -14.19 16.56 -7.16
C ALA A 312 -13.60 17.35 -5.99
N ALA A 313 -12.51 16.82 -5.45
CA ALA A 313 -11.69 17.46 -4.43
C ALA A 313 -10.24 17.51 -4.92
N LEU A 314 -9.56 18.62 -4.62
CA LEU A 314 -8.13 18.81 -4.85
C LEU A 314 -7.42 18.77 -3.49
N LEU A 315 -6.51 17.80 -3.33
CA LEU A 315 -5.58 17.71 -2.20
C LEU A 315 -4.21 18.13 -2.72
N ASP A 316 -3.81 19.37 -2.42
CA ASP A 316 -2.62 19.99 -2.99
C ASP A 316 -2.18 21.22 -2.15
N GLY A 317 -1.31 22.07 -2.67
CA GLY A 317 -0.99 23.38 -2.11
C GLY A 317 -2.19 24.33 -2.12
N TYR A 318 -2.11 25.33 -1.25
CA TYR A 318 -3.15 26.35 -1.13
C TYR A 318 -3.26 27.16 -2.44
N PRO A 319 -4.44 27.29 -3.10
CA PRO A 319 -4.56 28.05 -4.35
C PRO A 319 -4.74 29.57 -4.13
N ILE A 320 -4.49 30.35 -5.17
CA ILE A 320 -4.90 31.76 -5.24
C ILE A 320 -6.39 31.77 -5.58
N ASP A 321 -7.22 31.80 -4.55
CA ASP A 321 -8.69 31.75 -4.64
C ASP A 321 -9.32 32.96 -5.35
N GLN A 322 -8.67 34.12 -5.29
CA GLN A 322 -9.05 35.33 -6.02
C GLN A 322 -8.42 35.44 -7.41
N HIS A 323 -7.80 34.37 -7.93
CA HIS A 323 -7.29 34.37 -9.30
C HIS A 323 -8.45 34.54 -10.30
N GLU A 324 -8.25 35.34 -11.35
CA GLU A 324 -9.30 35.74 -12.29
C GLU A 324 -10.09 34.55 -12.88
N LEU A 325 -9.40 33.45 -13.18
CA LEU A 325 -10.01 32.20 -13.69
C LEU A 325 -10.65 31.30 -12.62
N LEU A 326 -10.37 31.50 -11.34
CA LEU A 326 -10.78 30.61 -10.24
C LEU A 326 -11.78 31.25 -9.26
N ALA A 327 -11.88 32.59 -9.27
CA ALA A 327 -12.73 33.35 -8.36
C ALA A 327 -14.18 32.84 -8.40
N GLY A 328 -14.71 32.51 -7.22
CA GLY A 328 -16.07 31.99 -7.06
C GLY A 328 -16.27 30.52 -7.43
N ARG A 329 -15.22 29.81 -7.90
CA ARG A 329 -15.29 28.39 -8.31
C ARG A 329 -14.80 27.38 -7.26
N LEU A 330 -14.06 27.84 -6.25
CA LEU A 330 -13.44 26.98 -5.25
C LEU A 330 -14.20 27.02 -3.92
N LYS A 331 -14.33 25.86 -3.27
CA LYS A 331 -14.72 25.73 -1.86
C LYS A 331 -13.53 25.19 -1.08
N ILE A 332 -12.78 26.10 -0.46
CA ILE A 332 -11.58 25.76 0.30
C ILE A 332 -11.97 25.40 1.73
N THR A 333 -11.49 24.26 2.20
CA THR A 333 -11.60 23.82 3.60
C THR A 333 -10.19 23.74 4.15
N GLU A 334 -9.86 24.64 5.09
CA GLU A 334 -8.57 24.62 5.78
C GLU A 334 -8.61 23.54 6.87
N VAL A 335 -7.93 22.41 6.63
CA VAL A 335 -7.80 21.32 7.60
C VAL A 335 -6.36 21.29 8.11
N ASP A 336 -5.40 20.92 7.26
CA ASP A 336 -3.97 20.86 7.60
C ASP A 336 -3.24 22.20 7.42
N VAL A 337 -3.58 22.92 6.35
CA VAL A 337 -2.88 24.14 5.94
C VAL A 337 -3.84 25.32 5.86
N SER A 338 -3.60 26.31 6.71
CA SER A 338 -4.31 27.59 6.66
C SER A 338 -3.71 28.53 5.61
N GLY A 339 -4.52 29.47 5.10
CA GLY A 339 -4.06 30.49 4.17
C GLY A 339 -2.96 31.39 4.73
N ALA A 340 -2.82 31.47 6.06
CA ALA A 340 -1.74 32.18 6.73
C ALA A 340 -0.38 31.48 6.59
N GLN A 341 -0.37 30.14 6.47
CA GLN A 341 0.83 29.33 6.30
C GLN A 341 1.30 29.27 4.84
N ALA A 342 0.47 29.70 3.88
CA ALA A 342 0.78 29.70 2.46
C ALA A 342 0.72 31.13 1.88
N PRO A 343 1.84 31.88 1.85
CA PRO A 343 1.92 33.17 1.17
C PRO A 343 1.56 33.06 -0.32
N ALA A 344 0.92 34.08 -0.91
CA ALA A 344 0.45 34.01 -2.31
C ALA A 344 1.52 33.61 -3.34
N LEU A 345 2.79 33.96 -3.11
CA LEU A 345 3.91 33.60 -3.99
C LEU A 345 4.21 32.10 -4.04
N THR A 346 3.76 31.34 -3.03
CA THR A 346 3.99 29.89 -2.89
C THR A 346 2.74 29.08 -3.22
N ARG A 347 1.72 29.69 -3.82
CA ARG A 347 0.41 29.06 -4.13
C ARG A 347 0.31 28.55 -5.56
N GLN A 348 1.43 28.43 -6.26
CA GLN A 348 1.43 28.29 -7.72
C GLN A 348 0.98 26.91 -8.17
N HIS A 349 1.43 25.84 -7.51
CA HIS A 349 1.08 24.47 -7.91
C HIS A 349 -0.41 24.19 -7.64
N GLY A 350 -0.87 24.50 -6.43
CA GLY A 350 -2.30 24.44 -6.09
C GLY A 350 -3.19 25.26 -7.03
N THR A 351 -2.74 26.45 -7.46
CA THR A 351 -3.47 27.27 -8.45
C THR A 351 -3.48 26.63 -9.83
N ALA A 352 -2.35 26.09 -10.29
CA ALA A 352 -2.23 25.42 -11.58
C ALA A 352 -3.12 24.17 -11.64
N MET A 353 -3.08 23.33 -10.61
CA MET A 353 -3.89 22.12 -10.51
C MET A 353 -5.38 22.43 -10.39
N ALA A 354 -5.75 23.43 -9.59
CA ALA A 354 -7.13 23.92 -9.54
C ALA A 354 -7.59 24.43 -10.92
N SER A 355 -6.75 25.18 -11.64
CA SER A 355 -7.06 25.66 -12.99
C SER A 355 -7.22 24.52 -13.99
N LEU A 356 -6.35 23.52 -13.94
CA LEU A 356 -6.41 22.35 -14.82
C LEU A 356 -7.68 21.53 -14.57
N ILE A 357 -8.06 21.32 -13.32
CA ILE A 357 -9.30 20.59 -12.99
C ILE A 357 -10.53 21.38 -13.42
N VAL A 358 -10.53 22.69 -13.16
CA VAL A 358 -11.67 23.56 -13.47
C VAL A 358 -11.83 23.78 -14.97
N HIS A 359 -10.75 24.03 -15.71
CA HIS A 359 -10.82 24.49 -17.09
C HIS A 359 -10.30 23.48 -18.11
N GLY A 360 -9.63 22.40 -17.69
CA GLY A 360 -8.90 21.53 -18.60
C GLY A 360 -7.73 22.26 -19.26
N ASP A 361 -7.40 21.87 -20.49
CA ASP A 361 -6.42 22.61 -21.30
C ASP A 361 -7.02 23.93 -21.77
N LEU A 362 -6.46 25.05 -21.30
CA LEU A 362 -6.87 26.41 -21.69
C LEU A 362 -6.65 26.71 -23.17
N ASN A 363 -5.80 25.94 -23.86
CA ASN A 363 -5.53 26.11 -25.29
C ASN A 363 -6.50 25.31 -26.17
N SER A 364 -7.30 24.42 -25.57
CA SER A 364 -8.28 23.64 -26.31
C SER A 364 -9.60 24.42 -26.42
N PRO A 365 -10.13 24.64 -27.64
CA PRO A 365 -11.42 25.30 -27.82
C PRO A 365 -12.61 24.41 -27.40
N ASP A 366 -12.37 23.12 -27.15
CA ASP A 366 -13.40 22.11 -26.85
C ASP A 366 -13.58 21.85 -25.34
N THR A 367 -12.76 22.47 -24.48
CA THR A 367 -12.86 22.33 -23.02
C THR A 367 -13.80 23.38 -22.45
N MET A 368 -14.88 22.92 -21.82
CA MET A 368 -15.77 23.78 -21.05
C MET A 368 -15.39 23.73 -19.57
N PRO A 369 -15.35 24.88 -18.88
CA PRO A 369 -15.09 24.90 -17.45
C PRO A 369 -16.13 24.10 -16.66
N LEU A 370 -15.72 23.49 -15.56
CA LEU A 370 -16.61 22.84 -14.61
C LEU A 370 -17.72 23.79 -14.19
N ASN A 371 -18.95 23.28 -14.25
CA ASN A 371 -20.17 23.97 -13.82
C ASN A 371 -20.54 23.62 -12.36
N ARG A 372 -19.62 23.01 -11.62
CA ARG A 372 -19.77 22.66 -10.19
C ARG A 372 -18.58 23.21 -9.42
N PRO A 373 -18.74 23.57 -8.13
CA PRO A 373 -17.61 23.99 -7.33
C PRO A 373 -16.59 22.85 -7.16
N LEU A 374 -15.31 23.22 -7.11
CA LEU A 374 -14.21 22.33 -6.75
C LEU A 374 -13.98 22.43 -5.24
N ALA A 375 -14.05 21.31 -4.52
CA ALA A 375 -13.56 21.28 -3.14
C ALA A 375 -12.03 21.32 -3.15
N VAL A 376 -11.44 22.09 -2.25
CA VAL A 376 -9.98 22.15 -2.11
C VAL A 376 -9.64 21.95 -0.64
N LEU A 377 -8.76 20.99 -0.37
CA LEU A 377 -8.22 20.70 0.95
C LEU A 377 -6.71 20.92 0.86
N PRO A 378 -6.21 22.08 1.31
CA PRO A 378 -4.79 22.38 1.27
C PRO A 378 -4.01 21.46 2.23
N VAL A 379 -3.08 20.66 1.69
CA VAL A 379 -2.24 19.71 2.44
C VAL A 379 -0.73 19.97 2.27
N LEU A 380 -0.35 20.84 1.33
CA LEU A 380 1.06 21.21 1.08
C LEU A 380 1.35 22.67 1.49
N VAL A 381 2.54 22.90 2.06
CA VAL A 381 3.09 24.21 2.41
C VAL A 381 4.45 24.43 1.75
N SER A 382 4.88 25.68 1.63
CA SER A 382 6.27 25.99 1.26
C SER A 382 7.04 26.60 2.43
N PRO A 383 7.90 25.83 3.11
CA PRO A 383 8.77 26.34 4.15
C PRO A 383 9.71 27.41 3.61
N GLY A 384 9.78 28.54 4.31
CA GLY A 384 10.79 29.58 4.05
C GLY A 384 10.66 30.35 2.74
N GLY A 385 9.50 30.32 2.06
CA GLY A 385 9.28 31.05 0.81
C GLY A 385 10.08 30.51 -0.37
N THR A 386 10.45 29.24 -0.32
CA THR A 386 11.05 28.53 -1.45
C THR A 386 10.00 28.29 -2.55
N ARG A 387 10.40 27.90 -3.75
CA ARG A 387 9.47 27.47 -4.81
C ARG A 387 9.14 25.97 -4.73
N LYS A 388 9.19 25.41 -3.52
CA LYS A 388 8.95 24.00 -3.25
C LYS A 388 7.79 23.87 -2.27
N GLU A 389 6.77 23.13 -2.66
CA GLU A 389 5.69 22.71 -1.77
C GLU A 389 6.05 21.34 -1.19
N VAL A 390 5.81 21.14 0.10
CA VAL A 390 6.06 19.92 0.88
C VAL A 390 4.98 19.74 1.95
N THR A 391 4.79 18.52 2.42
CA THR A 391 3.94 18.23 3.59
C THR A 391 4.50 18.93 4.84
N PRO A 392 3.66 19.48 5.74
CA PRO A 392 4.12 20.08 7.00
C PRO A 392 4.98 19.11 7.84
N ARG A 393 6.04 19.62 8.48
CA ARG A 393 7.05 18.82 9.20
C ARG A 393 6.58 18.14 10.50
N ALA A 394 5.30 18.19 10.86
CA ALA A 394 4.83 17.74 12.18
C ALA A 394 3.38 17.22 12.21
N SER A 395 2.81 16.81 11.09
CA SER A 395 1.46 16.25 11.07
C SER A 395 1.27 15.23 9.95
N CYS A 396 0.63 14.10 10.27
CA CYS A 396 -0.09 13.30 9.29
C CYS A 396 -1.06 14.21 8.54
N PRO A 397 -1.24 14.07 7.21
CA PRO A 397 -2.36 14.69 6.52
C PRO A 397 -3.65 14.24 7.21
N SER A 398 -4.46 15.18 7.68
CA SER A 398 -5.79 14.85 8.20
C SER A 398 -6.73 14.64 7.01
N GLU A 399 -7.19 13.40 6.83
CA GLU A 399 -8.16 13.05 5.78
C GLU A 399 -9.58 13.56 6.09
#